data_AF-A0A357NFJ0-F1
#
_entry.id   AF-A0A357NFJ0-F1
#
_cell.length_a   1.000
_cell.length_b   1.000
_cell.length_c   1.000
_cell.angle_alpha   90.00
_cell.angle_beta   90.00
_cell.angle_gamma   90.00
#
_symmetry.space_group_name_H-M   'P 1'
#
loop_
_entity.id
_entity.type
_entity.pdbx_description
1 polymer ?
#
loop_
_entity_poly.entity_id
_entity_poly.type
_entity_poly.pdbx_seq_one_letter_code
_entity_poly.pdbx_strand_id
1 'polypeptide(L)'
;MNKKLTIAIDGPAGAGKSTVAQIVAQRLGFIYIDTGAMYRAVTLLALRKAMDLGCEAALSSLAQCAEIRLENREGATKPRVMLNGEDVTGEIRSPEVSRHVAQVAQVPGVRKQMVELQRRMGKAGGVVMDGRDIGTHVFPRAEIKIFLTASIEERALRRGKELQAKGYPVDWG
;
A
#
# COMPACT_ATOMS: atom_id res chain seq x y z
N MET A 1 19.35 17.13 17.28
CA MET A 1 18.69 15.89 16.79
C MET A 1 17.54 16.28 15.87
N ASN A 2 17.52 15.83 14.61
CA ASN A 2 16.40 16.12 13.71
C ASN A 2 15.14 15.42 14.19
N LYS A 3 14.02 16.14 14.22
CA LYS A 3 12.71 15.61 14.61
C LYS A 3 12.31 14.48 13.65
N LYS A 4 12.02 13.29 14.18
CA LYS A 4 11.53 12.14 13.42
C LYS A 4 10.05 12.34 13.09
N LEU A 5 9.76 12.99 11.95
CA LEU A 5 8.38 13.33 11.55
C LEU A 5 7.62 12.10 11.02
N THR A 6 6.30 12.14 11.15
CA THR A 6 5.39 11.29 10.39
C THR A 6 4.81 12.09 9.24
N ILE A 7 5.06 11.66 8.00
CA ILE A 7 4.56 12.31 6.78
C ILE A 7 3.50 11.40 6.15
N ALA A 8 2.27 11.90 6.03
CA ALA A 8 1.16 11.22 5.37
C ALA A 8 0.97 11.76 3.95
N ILE A 9 0.88 10.86 2.96
CA ILE A 9 0.60 11.21 1.56
C ILE A 9 -0.64 10.44 1.07
N ASP A 10 -1.76 11.14 0.97
CA ASP A 10 -3.06 10.60 0.56
C ASP A 10 -3.42 10.95 -0.87
N GLY A 11 -4.39 10.23 -1.44
CA GLY A 11 -4.95 10.53 -2.76
C GLY A 11 -5.33 9.29 -3.58
N PRO A 12 -5.93 9.49 -4.77
CA PRO A 12 -6.45 8.40 -5.60
C PRO A 12 -5.36 7.51 -6.22
N ALA A 13 -5.74 6.34 -6.75
CA ALA A 13 -4.82 5.47 -7.48
C ALA A 13 -4.40 6.15 -8.79
N GLY A 14 -3.12 6.00 -9.18
CA GLY A 14 -2.55 6.66 -10.36
C GLY A 14 -2.10 8.11 -10.11
N ALA A 15 -2.34 8.70 -8.95
CA ALA A 15 -1.94 10.09 -8.66
C ALA A 15 -0.42 10.31 -8.58
N GLY A 16 0.39 9.25 -8.51
CA GLY A 16 1.86 9.34 -8.37
C GLY A 16 2.38 9.34 -6.94
N LYS A 17 1.51 9.04 -5.95
CA LYS A 17 1.84 9.08 -4.51
C LYS A 17 3.06 8.27 -4.14
N SER A 18 3.13 7.01 -4.55
CA SER A 18 4.21 6.11 -4.16
C SER A 18 5.57 6.63 -4.64
N THR A 19 5.63 7.17 -5.87
CA THR A 19 6.84 7.81 -6.40
C THR A 19 7.25 9.03 -5.56
N VAL A 20 6.31 9.93 -5.26
CA VAL A 20 6.59 11.10 -4.42
C VAL A 20 7.02 10.69 -3.01
N ALA A 21 6.33 9.73 -2.39
CA ALA A 21 6.61 9.23 -1.06
C ALA A 21 8.02 8.62 -0.95
N GLN A 22 8.44 7.86 -1.96
CA GLN A 22 9.78 7.29 -2.04
C GLN A 22 10.86 8.36 -2.14
N ILE A 23 10.69 9.35 -3.03
CA ILE A 23 11.65 10.44 -3.19
C ILE A 23 11.77 11.25 -1.90
N VAL A 24 10.64 11.57 -1.25
CA VAL A 24 10.63 12.28 0.03
C VAL A 24 11.32 11.45 1.11
N ALA A 25 11.01 10.16 1.23
CA ALA A 25 11.62 9.27 2.20
C ALA A 25 13.14 9.20 2.01
N GLN A 26 13.60 9.00 0.78
CA GLN A 26 15.02 8.94 0.45
C GLN A 26 15.75 10.25 0.79
N ARG A 27 15.18 11.40 0.41
CA ARG A 27 15.79 12.72 0.68
C ARG A 27 15.88 13.04 2.17
N LEU A 28 14.96 12.51 2.98
CA LEU A 28 14.92 12.75 4.43
C LEU A 28 15.60 11.65 5.25
N GLY A 29 16.06 10.55 4.63
CA GLY A 29 16.54 9.37 5.34
C GLY A 29 15.45 8.69 6.17
N PHE A 30 14.20 8.76 5.72
CA PHE A 30 13.03 8.20 6.39
C PHE A 30 12.65 6.84 5.81
N ILE A 31 11.91 6.06 6.60
CA ILE A 31 11.34 4.78 6.19
C ILE A 31 10.10 5.04 5.33
N TYR A 32 10.09 4.50 4.11
CA TYR A 32 8.90 4.49 3.28
C TYR A 32 7.98 3.31 3.66
N ILE A 33 6.68 3.57 3.78
CA ILE A 33 5.64 2.57 4.07
C ILE A 33 4.57 2.62 2.97
N ASP A 34 4.57 1.62 2.09
CA ASP A 34 3.54 1.38 1.06
C ASP A 34 2.34 0.67 1.70
N THR A 35 1.33 1.42 2.14
CA THR A 35 0.15 0.80 2.77
C THR A 35 -0.66 -0.03 1.78
N GLY A 36 -0.64 0.35 0.49
CA GLY A 36 -1.32 -0.38 -0.56
C GLY A 36 -0.77 -1.79 -0.73
N ALA A 37 0.55 -1.97 -0.62
CA ALA A 37 1.19 -3.28 -0.65
C ALA A 37 0.70 -4.22 0.46
N MET A 38 0.40 -3.69 1.65
CA MET A 38 -0.09 -4.48 2.78
C MET A 38 -1.47 -5.09 2.49
N TYR A 39 -2.42 -4.27 2.01
CA TYR A 39 -3.74 -4.76 1.61
C TYR A 39 -3.66 -5.76 0.45
N ARG A 40 -2.72 -5.54 -0.49
CA ARG A 40 -2.48 -6.48 -1.59
C ARG A 40 -1.91 -7.81 -1.10
N ALA A 41 -1.07 -7.81 -0.06
CA ALA A 41 -0.55 -9.03 0.54
C ALA A 41 -1.67 -9.88 1.17
N VAL A 42 -2.61 -9.25 1.91
CA VAL A 42 -3.81 -9.94 2.42
C VAL A 42 -4.66 -10.50 1.28
N THR A 43 -4.86 -9.70 0.22
CA THR A 43 -5.62 -10.11 -0.96
C THR A 43 -4.97 -11.32 -1.65
N LEU A 44 -3.65 -11.29 -1.85
CA LEU A 44 -2.90 -12.41 -2.42
C LEU A 44 -3.06 -13.67 -1.57
N LEU A 45 -2.96 -13.54 -0.23
CA LEU A 45 -3.13 -14.67 0.67
C LEU A 45 -4.51 -15.30 0.57
N ALA A 46 -5.56 -14.47 0.47
CA ALA A 46 -6.94 -14.94 0.30
C ALA A 46 -7.14 -15.69 -1.02
N LEU A 47 -6.57 -15.14 -2.12
CA LEU A 47 -6.61 -15.76 -3.44
C LEU A 47 -5.86 -17.10 -3.46
N ARG A 48 -4.65 -17.17 -2.90
CA ARG A 48 -3.85 -18.41 -2.79
C ARG A 48 -4.58 -19.50 -1.99
N LYS A 49 -5.44 -19.11 -1.05
CA LYS A 49 -6.28 -20.03 -0.26
C LYS A 49 -7.64 -20.34 -0.89
N ALA A 50 -7.91 -19.82 -2.10
CA ALA A 50 -9.20 -19.95 -2.79
C ALA A 50 -10.39 -19.57 -1.89
N MET A 51 -10.24 -18.53 -1.07
CA MET A 51 -11.26 -18.09 -0.13
C MET A 51 -12.39 -17.35 -0.84
N ASP A 52 -13.61 -17.48 -0.32
CA ASP A 52 -14.71 -16.59 -0.69
C ASP A 52 -14.40 -15.16 -0.19
N LEU A 53 -14.16 -14.25 -1.13
CA LEU A 53 -13.88 -12.84 -0.84
C LEU A 53 -15.12 -12.07 -0.36
N GLY A 54 -16.32 -12.67 -0.41
CA GLY A 54 -17.53 -12.16 0.22
C GLY A 54 -17.62 -12.47 1.72
N CYS A 55 -16.84 -13.44 2.22
CA CYS A 55 -16.87 -13.82 3.62
C CYS A 55 -15.98 -12.89 4.47
N GLU A 56 -16.55 -11.78 4.92
CA GLU A 56 -15.83 -10.77 5.73
C GLU A 56 -15.19 -11.34 7.00
N ALA A 57 -15.87 -12.26 7.67
CA ALA A 57 -15.36 -12.92 8.88
C ALA A 57 -14.08 -13.71 8.58
N ALA A 58 -14.08 -14.50 7.50
CA ALA A 58 -12.93 -15.29 7.09
C ALA A 58 -11.75 -14.40 6.66
N LEU A 59 -12.01 -13.33 5.90
CA LEU A 59 -10.99 -12.35 5.53
C LEU A 59 -10.40 -11.62 6.74
N SER A 60 -11.22 -11.33 7.75
CA SER A 60 -10.78 -10.69 8.99
C SER A 60 -9.87 -11.60 9.80
N SER A 61 -10.23 -12.87 9.96
CA SER A 61 -9.37 -13.87 10.60
C SER A 61 -8.08 -14.09 9.82
N LEU A 62 -8.14 -14.10 8.49
CA LEU A 62 -6.95 -14.21 7.65
C LEU A 62 -5.98 -13.04 7.87
N ALA A 63 -6.49 -11.81 7.91
CA ALA A 63 -5.67 -10.62 8.14
C ALA A 63 -5.01 -10.59 9.52
N GLN A 64 -5.66 -11.18 10.54
CA GLN A 64 -5.08 -11.31 11.89
C GLN A 64 -3.90 -12.29 11.92
N CYS A 65 -3.99 -13.38 11.16
CA CYS A 65 -2.93 -14.39 11.10
C CYS A 65 -1.81 -14.06 10.12
N ALA A 66 -2.02 -13.13 9.19
CA ALA A 66 -1.04 -12.79 8.16
C ALA A 66 0.16 -12.03 8.76
N GLU A 67 1.36 -12.59 8.60
CA GLU A 67 2.58 -11.90 8.95
C GLU A 67 3.08 -11.08 7.76
N ILE A 68 2.93 -9.76 7.83
CA ILE A 68 3.37 -8.83 6.78
C ILE A 68 4.54 -7.99 7.30
N ARG A 69 5.67 -8.04 6.58
CA ARG A 69 6.83 -7.17 6.83
C ARG A 69 7.20 -6.40 5.58
N LEU A 70 7.56 -5.13 5.76
CA LEU A 70 8.09 -4.27 4.70
C LEU A 70 9.58 -4.07 4.96
N GLU A 71 10.41 -4.62 4.08
CA GLU A 71 11.87 -4.51 4.19
C GLU A 71 12.37 -3.46 3.20
N ASN A 72 12.74 -2.29 3.71
CA ASN A 72 13.41 -1.28 2.92
C ASN A 72 14.84 -1.74 2.62
N ARG A 73 15.26 -1.62 1.36
CA ARG A 73 16.62 -1.91 0.92
C ARG A 73 17.29 -0.64 0.44
N GLU A 74 18.55 -0.46 0.83
CA GLU A 74 19.37 0.62 0.28
C GLU A 74 19.41 0.54 -1.25
N GLY A 75 19.21 1.69 -1.91
CA GLY A 75 19.17 1.79 -3.37
C GLY A 75 17.90 1.24 -4.03
N ALA A 76 16.98 0.59 -3.31
CA ALA A 76 15.73 0.11 -3.89
C ALA A 76 14.65 1.20 -3.91
N THR A 77 13.92 1.30 -5.01
CA THR A 77 12.80 2.24 -5.15
C THR A 77 11.56 1.80 -4.37
N LYS A 78 11.40 0.51 -4.07
CA LYS A 78 10.25 -0.04 -3.33
C LYS A 78 10.70 -1.01 -2.24
N PRO A 79 9.99 -1.07 -1.11
CA PRO A 79 10.25 -2.08 -0.09
C PRO A 79 9.95 -3.47 -0.65
N ARG A 80 10.70 -4.45 -0.18
CA ARG A 80 10.29 -5.84 -0.31
C ARG A 80 9.12 -6.12 0.62
N VAL A 81 8.19 -6.92 0.14
CA VAL A 81 6.98 -7.28 0.87
C VAL A 81 7.09 -8.75 1.22
N MET A 82 7.32 -9.02 2.49
CA MET A 82 7.38 -10.38 3.02
C MET A 82 6.01 -10.75 3.57
N LEU A 83 5.48 -11.89 3.15
CA LEU A 83 4.22 -12.46 3.60
C LEU A 83 4.47 -13.88 4.13
N ASN A 84 4.28 -14.10 5.44
CA ASN A 84 4.54 -15.39 6.09
C ASN A 84 5.95 -15.94 5.78
N GLY A 85 6.95 -15.05 5.72
CA GLY A 85 8.34 -15.39 5.42
C GLY A 85 8.71 -15.45 3.93
N GLU A 86 7.75 -15.30 3.01
CA GLU A 86 7.96 -15.35 1.56
C GLU A 86 8.01 -13.96 0.92
N ASP A 87 8.94 -13.72 -0.01
CA ASP A 87 9.00 -12.47 -0.79
C ASP A 87 7.92 -12.47 -1.87
N VAL A 88 6.84 -11.72 -1.62
CA VAL A 88 5.69 -11.60 -2.54
C VAL A 88 5.67 -10.28 -3.31
N THR A 89 6.81 -9.57 -3.35
CA THR A 89 6.91 -8.21 -3.93
C THR A 89 6.37 -8.14 -5.37
N GLY A 90 6.63 -9.16 -6.19
CA GLY A 90 6.12 -9.25 -7.55
C GLY A 90 4.63 -9.59 -7.60
N GLU A 91 4.25 -10.68 -6.94
CA GLU A 91 2.90 -11.27 -7.02
C GLU A 91 1.78 -10.35 -6.57
N ILE A 92 1.98 -9.56 -5.51
CA ILE A 92 0.96 -8.63 -5.02
C ILE A 92 0.55 -7.55 -6.06
N ARG A 93 1.33 -7.41 -7.13
CA ARG A 93 1.12 -6.46 -8.23
C ARG A 93 0.50 -7.10 -9.47
N SER A 94 0.11 -8.37 -9.40
CA SER A 94 -0.60 -9.05 -10.48
C SER A 94 -1.94 -8.36 -10.80
N PRO A 95 -2.47 -8.53 -12.03
CA PRO A 95 -3.80 -8.06 -12.37
C PRO A 95 -4.87 -8.67 -11.47
N GLU A 96 -4.73 -9.96 -11.13
CA GLU A 96 -5.68 -10.66 -10.27
C GLU A 96 -5.80 -10.04 -8.88
N VAL A 97 -4.68 -9.77 -8.21
CA VAL A 97 -4.69 -9.06 -6.93
C VAL A 97 -5.24 -7.64 -7.10
N SER A 98 -4.89 -6.98 -8.21
CA SER A 98 -5.37 -5.62 -8.50
C SER A 98 -6.89 -5.54 -8.69
N ARG A 99 -7.53 -6.60 -9.23
CA ARG A 99 -8.98 -6.69 -9.38
C ARG A 99 -9.69 -6.80 -8.02
N HIS A 100 -9.13 -7.55 -7.09
CA HIS A 100 -9.80 -7.91 -5.84
C HIS A 100 -9.42 -7.05 -4.63
N VAL A 101 -8.28 -6.34 -4.66
CA VAL A 101 -7.79 -5.60 -3.49
C VAL A 101 -8.77 -4.54 -2.99
N ALA A 102 -9.55 -3.92 -3.88
CA ALA A 102 -10.53 -2.92 -3.47
C ALA A 102 -11.65 -3.51 -2.61
N GLN A 103 -12.10 -4.74 -2.92
CA GLN A 103 -13.10 -5.46 -2.13
C GLN A 103 -12.52 -5.88 -0.78
N VAL A 104 -11.35 -6.50 -0.76
CA VAL A 104 -10.70 -6.95 0.49
C VAL A 104 -10.36 -5.78 1.42
N ALA A 105 -9.92 -4.64 0.87
CA ALA A 105 -9.57 -3.46 1.66
C ALA A 105 -10.79 -2.68 2.21
N GLN A 106 -12.02 -3.03 1.81
CA GLN A 106 -13.24 -2.48 2.39
C GLN A 106 -13.71 -3.25 3.63
N VAL A 107 -13.28 -4.49 3.80
CA VAL A 107 -13.67 -5.33 4.95
C VAL A 107 -13.19 -4.70 6.27
N PRO A 108 -14.07 -4.37 7.22
CA PRO A 108 -13.71 -3.65 8.43
C PRO A 108 -12.62 -4.33 9.27
N GLY A 109 -12.68 -5.66 9.42
CA GLY A 109 -11.67 -6.40 10.18
C GLY A 109 -10.29 -6.39 9.53
N VAL A 110 -10.23 -6.47 8.19
CA VAL A 110 -8.98 -6.31 7.44
C VAL A 110 -8.41 -4.90 7.64
N ARG A 111 -9.25 -3.86 7.47
CA ARG A 111 -8.84 -2.46 7.70
C ARG A 111 -8.30 -2.26 9.10
N LYS A 112 -8.99 -2.76 10.13
CA LYS A 112 -8.56 -2.67 11.52
C LYS A 112 -7.15 -3.22 11.71
N GLN A 113 -6.90 -4.45 11.23
CA GLN A 113 -5.57 -5.07 11.34
C GLN A 113 -4.48 -4.30 10.60
N MET A 114 -4.78 -3.82 9.39
CA MET A 114 -3.81 -3.05 8.61
C MET A 114 -3.49 -1.70 9.26
N VAL A 115 -4.48 -1.00 9.81
CA VAL A 115 -4.28 0.27 10.53
C VAL A 115 -3.44 0.06 11.80
N GLU A 116 -3.71 -0.99 12.57
CA GLU A 116 -2.90 -1.36 13.75
C GLU A 116 -1.43 -1.60 13.36
N LEU A 117 -1.20 -2.35 12.28
CA LEU A 117 0.15 -2.62 11.77
C LEU A 117 0.85 -1.34 11.27
N GLN A 118 0.16 -0.49 10.52
CA GLN A 118 0.67 0.79 10.03
C GLN A 118 1.07 1.72 11.18
N ARG A 119 0.22 1.83 12.21
CA ARG A 119 0.50 2.62 13.42
C ARG A 119 1.74 2.12 14.13
N ARG A 120 1.89 0.79 14.25
CA ARG A 120 3.09 0.18 14.84
C ARG A 120 4.35 0.52 14.06
N MET A 121 4.30 0.43 12.73
CA MET A 121 5.44 0.76 11.86
C MET A 121 5.82 2.24 11.91
N GLY A 122 4.86 3.15 12.06
CA GLY A 122 5.12 4.60 12.12
C GLY A 122 5.36 5.18 13.52
N LYS A 123 5.21 4.40 14.60
CA LYS A 123 5.24 4.89 15.98
C LYS A 123 6.53 5.63 16.35
N ALA A 124 7.67 5.23 15.79
CA ALA A 124 8.97 5.83 16.07
C ALA A 124 9.23 7.15 15.30
N GLY A 125 8.32 7.54 14.40
CA GLY A 125 8.51 8.63 13.46
C GLY A 125 9.65 8.37 12.48
N GLY A 126 9.96 9.37 11.65
CA GLY A 126 10.95 9.22 10.57
C GLY A 126 10.39 8.34 9.46
N VAL A 127 9.10 8.51 9.15
CA VAL A 127 8.38 7.69 8.17
C VAL A 127 7.64 8.55 7.17
N VAL A 128 7.56 8.07 5.93
CA VAL A 128 6.67 8.58 4.89
C VAL A 128 5.72 7.46 4.51
N MET A 129 4.43 7.68 4.68
CA MET A 129 3.41 6.66 4.45
C MET A 129 2.43 7.14 3.38
N ASP A 130 2.25 6.35 2.31
CA ASP A 130 1.29 6.65 1.26
C ASP A 130 0.06 5.74 1.31
N GLY A 131 -1.12 6.33 1.06
CA GLY A 131 -2.38 5.62 1.15
C GLY A 131 -3.59 6.44 0.70
N ARG A 132 -4.75 6.14 1.27
CA ARG A 132 -6.04 6.78 0.97
C ARG A 132 -6.52 7.71 2.09
N ASP A 133 -6.26 7.31 3.33
CA ASP A 133 -6.76 7.90 4.57
C ASP A 133 -5.70 7.92 5.69
N ILE A 134 -4.43 8.06 5.32
CA ILE A 134 -3.30 8.08 6.26
C ILE A 134 -3.40 9.30 7.19
N GLY A 135 -3.53 10.50 6.64
CA GLY A 135 -3.56 11.75 7.41
C GLY A 135 -4.87 12.01 8.15
N THR A 136 -5.94 11.29 7.81
CA THR A 136 -7.28 11.46 8.39
C THR A 136 -7.63 10.36 9.38
N HIS A 137 -7.19 9.13 9.17
CA HIS A 137 -7.58 7.97 9.99
C HIS A 137 -6.40 7.24 10.65
N VAL A 138 -5.33 6.96 9.90
CA VAL A 138 -4.20 6.16 10.42
C VAL A 138 -3.36 7.00 11.40
N PHE A 139 -2.91 8.17 10.94
CA PHE A 139 -2.15 9.17 11.68
C PHE A 139 -2.82 10.56 11.61
N PRO A 140 -3.95 10.77 12.32
CA PRO A 140 -4.61 12.08 12.39
C PRO A 140 -3.73 13.17 13.01
N ARG A 141 -2.64 12.80 13.67
CA ARG A 141 -1.66 13.70 14.27
C ARG A 141 -0.31 13.73 13.54
N ALA A 142 -0.24 13.19 12.31
CA ALA A 142 0.96 13.33 11.48
C ALA A 142 1.35 14.81 11.35
N GLU A 143 2.63 15.12 11.52
CA GLU A 143 3.12 16.49 11.44
C GLU A 143 2.97 17.11 10.05
N ILE A 144 3.04 16.28 9.01
CA ILE A 144 2.85 16.71 7.62
C ILE A 144 1.80 15.80 6.97
N LYS A 145 0.81 16.41 6.33
CA LYS A 145 -0.24 15.71 5.58
C LYS A 145 -0.34 16.35 4.20
N ILE A 146 -0.20 15.53 3.17
CA ILE A 146 -0.23 15.95 1.77
C ILE A 146 -1.34 15.13 1.10
N PHE A 147 -2.18 15.80 0.32
CA PHE A 147 -3.14 15.13 -0.55
C PHE A 147 -2.74 15.37 -2.00
N LEU A 148 -2.35 14.30 -2.70
CA LEU A 148 -1.91 14.36 -4.09
C LEU A 148 -3.07 13.98 -5.02
N THR A 149 -3.39 14.87 -5.97
CA THR A 149 -4.46 14.65 -6.95
C THR A 149 -3.94 14.69 -8.38
N ALA A 150 -4.73 14.16 -9.31
CA ALA A 150 -4.51 14.20 -10.76
C ALA A 150 -5.86 13.96 -11.45
N SER A 151 -6.02 14.43 -12.70
CA SER A 151 -7.25 14.20 -13.47
C SER A 151 -7.52 12.71 -13.70
N ILE A 152 -8.76 12.34 -14.01
CA ILE A 152 -9.13 10.94 -14.25
C ILE A 152 -8.37 10.41 -15.47
N GLU A 153 -8.26 11.21 -16.52
CA GLU A 153 -7.60 10.92 -17.78
C GLU A 153 -6.12 10.62 -17.56
N GLU A 154 -5.42 11.47 -16.80
CA GLU A 154 -4.00 11.28 -16.48
C GLU A 154 -3.76 10.01 -15.63
N ARG A 155 -4.66 9.72 -14.69
CA ARG A 155 -4.58 8.50 -13.87
C ARG A 155 -4.81 7.24 -14.70
N ALA A 156 -5.75 7.28 -15.65
CA ALA A 156 -6.02 6.20 -16.59
C ALA A 156 -4.81 5.98 -17.51
N LEU A 157 -4.26 7.05 -18.10
CA LEU A 157 -3.08 7.01 -18.97
C LEU A 157 -1.88 6.37 -18.29
N ARG A 158 -1.54 6.79 -17.06
CA ARG A 158 -0.45 6.17 -16.28
C ARG A 158 -0.68 4.70 -16.04
N ARG A 159 -1.91 4.32 -15.67
CA ARG A 159 -2.25 2.93 -15.41
C ARG A 159 -2.11 2.07 -16.67
N GLY A 160 -2.56 2.57 -17.81
CA GLY A 160 -2.37 1.91 -19.11
C GLY A 160 -0.88 1.69 -19.39
N LYS A 161 -0.05 2.73 -19.28
CA LYS A 161 1.41 2.61 -19.46
C LYS A 161 2.06 1.59 -18.52
N GLU A 162 1.66 1.53 -17.25
CA GLU A 162 2.15 0.54 -16.28
C GLU A 162 1.80 -0.91 -16.66
N LEU A 163 0.62 -1.14 -17.23
CA LEU A 163 0.16 -2.46 -17.66
C LEU A 163 0.89 -2.90 -18.93
N GLN A 164 1.01 -1.99 -19.91
CA GLN A 164 1.73 -2.23 -21.16
C GLN A 164 3.21 -2.58 -20.90
N ALA A 165 3.88 -1.82 -20.01
CA ALA A 165 5.27 -2.09 -19.63
C ALA A 165 5.47 -3.47 -18.96
N LYS A 166 4.39 -4.11 -18.50
CA LYS A 166 4.39 -5.45 -17.90
C LYS A 166 3.85 -6.53 -18.83
N GLY A 167 3.58 -6.19 -20.10
CA GLY A 167 3.06 -7.13 -21.10
C GLY A 167 1.58 -7.43 -21.00
N TYR A 168 0.80 -6.64 -20.25
CA TYR A 168 -0.65 -6.81 -20.20
C TYR A 168 -1.35 -6.00 -21.30
N PRO A 169 -2.43 -6.53 -21.91
CA PRO A 169 -3.25 -5.78 -22.84
C PRO A 169 -3.91 -4.59 -22.15
N VAL A 170 -3.99 -3.47 -22.87
CA VAL A 170 -4.61 -2.24 -22.40
C VAL A 170 -5.66 -1.83 -23.42
N ASP A 171 -6.88 -1.66 -22.93
CA ASP A 171 -7.95 -1.02 -23.70
C ASP A 171 -7.87 0.48 -23.47
N TRP A 172 -7.74 1.24 -24.56
CA TRP A 172 -7.58 2.69 -24.52
C TRP A 172 -8.91 3.44 -24.67
N GLY A 173 -10.01 2.73 -24.94
CA GLY A 173 -11.27 3.33 -25.35
C GLY A 173 -11.28 3.70 -26.83
#